data_AF-A0A7L4DRQ1-F1
#
_entry.id   AF-A0A7L4DRQ1-F1
#
_cell.length_a   1.000
_cell.length_b   1.000
_cell.length_c   1.000
_cell.angle_alpha   90.00
_cell.angle_beta   90.00
_cell.angle_gamma   90.00
#
_symmetry.space_group_name_H-M   'P 1'
#
loop_
_entity.id
_entity.type
_entity.pdbx_description
1 polymer ?
#
loop_
_entity_poly.entity_id
_entity_poly.type
_entity_poly.pdbx_seq_one_letter_code
_entity_poly.pdbx_strand_id
1 'polypeptide(L)' 'GTYVAEHCSVPHGRGRCGPCVEGDTYTAHENGLEACLFCRRCKDDQITLTPCTLTRNAECQCQQGYFCPAEGCEICQRCS' A
#
# COMPACT_ATOMS: atom_id res chain seq x y z
N GLY A 1 -3.89 -8.16 -4.23
CA GLY A 1 -4.89 -7.18 -4.70
C GLY A 1 -6.32 -7.60 -4.52
N THR A 2 -6.57 -8.48 -3.57
CA THR A 2 -7.91 -8.87 -3.14
C THR A 2 -7.94 -8.96 -1.62
N TYR A 3 -9.14 -8.90 -1.07
CA TYR A 3 -9.45 -9.14 0.35
C TYR A 3 -10.59 -10.16 0.43
N VAL A 4 -10.89 -10.67 1.63
CA VAL A 4 -12.00 -11.58 1.86
C VAL A 4 -13.30 -10.78 1.89
N ALA A 5 -14.13 -10.96 0.88
CA ALA A 5 -15.48 -10.37 0.85
C ALA A 5 -16.50 -11.26 1.55
N GLU A 6 -16.24 -12.56 1.64
CA GLU A 6 -17.07 -13.54 2.34
C GLU A 6 -16.23 -14.75 2.76
N HIS A 7 -16.28 -15.11 4.05
CA HIS A 7 -15.60 -16.31 4.55
C HIS A 7 -16.33 -17.59 4.18
N CYS A 8 -15.60 -18.70 4.14
CA CYS A 8 -16.24 -20.01 4.07
C CYS A 8 -16.94 -20.31 5.42
N SER A 9 -18.13 -20.90 5.34
CA SER A 9 -18.95 -21.26 6.50
C SER A 9 -18.95 -22.76 6.82
N VAL A 10 -18.40 -23.58 5.92
CA VAL A 10 -18.33 -25.04 6.06
C VAL A 10 -16.95 -25.57 5.69
N PRO A 11 -16.52 -26.73 6.25
CA PRO A 11 -15.28 -27.39 5.84
C PRO A 11 -15.26 -27.63 4.33
N HIS A 12 -14.13 -27.35 3.68
CA HIS A 12 -13.95 -27.40 2.22
C HIS A 12 -14.86 -26.45 1.41
N GLY A 13 -15.60 -25.54 2.08
CA GLY A 13 -16.32 -24.46 1.43
C GLY A 13 -15.37 -23.42 0.85
N ARG A 14 -15.79 -22.75 -0.23
CA ARG A 14 -15.01 -21.69 -0.89
C ARG A 14 -15.53 -20.33 -0.43
N GLY A 15 -14.65 -19.52 0.17
CA GLY A 15 -14.94 -18.10 0.41
C GLY A 15 -14.91 -17.29 -0.88
N ARG A 16 -15.34 -16.03 -0.81
CA ARG A 16 -15.29 -15.08 -1.93
C ARG A 16 -14.26 -14.00 -1.66
N CYS A 17 -13.42 -13.75 -2.65
CA CYS A 17 -12.48 -12.62 -2.62
C CYS A 17 -13.07 -11.43 -3.39
N GLY A 18 -12.95 -10.23 -2.83
CA GLY A 18 -13.26 -8.96 -3.49
C GLY A 18 -11.97 -8.27 -3.96
N PRO A 19 -11.98 -7.53 -5.08
CA PRO A 19 -10.81 -6.75 -5.52
C PRO A 19 -10.58 -5.56 -4.60
N CYS A 20 -9.32 -5.15 -4.44
CA CYS A 20 -9.00 -3.85 -3.87
C CYS A 20 -9.42 -2.71 -4.82
N VAL A 21 -9.34 -1.48 -4.35
CA VAL A 21 -9.64 -0.27 -5.13
C VAL A 21 -8.34 0.27 -5.73
N GLU A 22 -8.23 0.26 -7.05
CA GLU A 22 -7.05 0.76 -7.77
C GLU A 22 -6.67 2.18 -7.34
N GLY A 23 -5.41 2.39 -6.98
CA GLY A 23 -4.90 3.69 -6.53
C GLY A 23 -5.26 4.10 -5.10
N ASP A 24 -6.16 3.40 -4.41
CA ASP A 24 -6.57 3.75 -3.02
C ASP A 24 -6.25 2.65 -2.00
N THR A 25 -6.40 1.38 -2.38
CA THR A 25 -6.08 0.25 -1.50
C THR A 25 -5.36 -0.89 -2.22
N TYR A 26 -4.58 -1.66 -1.47
CA TYR A 26 -3.78 -2.76 -2.01
C TYR A 26 -3.64 -3.93 -1.02
N THR A 27 -3.26 -5.09 -1.54
CA THR A 27 -2.72 -6.21 -0.75
C THR A 27 -1.58 -6.85 -1.52
N ALA A 28 -0.38 -6.90 -0.93
CA ALA A 28 0.83 -7.35 -1.63
C ALA A 28 0.89 -8.87 -1.85
N HIS A 29 0.25 -9.64 -0.96
CA HIS A 29 0.30 -11.09 -0.96
C HIS A 29 -1.10 -11.69 -0.77
N GLU A 30 -1.19 -13.01 -0.96
CA GLU A 30 -2.35 -13.78 -0.52
C GLU A 30 -2.59 -13.55 0.97
N ASN A 31 -3.85 -13.37 1.33
CA ASN A 31 -4.22 -12.89 2.66
C ASN A 31 -5.64 -13.34 3.03
N GLY A 32 -5.96 -13.23 4.32
CA GLY A 32 -7.30 -13.43 4.87
C GLY A 32 -7.89 -12.16 5.48
N LEU A 33 -7.50 -10.98 4.99
CA LEU A 33 -7.96 -9.70 5.53
C LEU A 33 -9.40 -9.41 5.10
N GLU A 34 -10.18 -8.80 5.98
CA GLU A 34 -11.56 -8.34 5.69
C GLU A 34 -11.60 -7.07 4.83
N ALA A 35 -10.45 -6.41 4.67
CA ALA A 35 -10.30 -5.19 3.89
C ALA A 35 -8.86 -5.08 3.37
N CYS A 36 -8.70 -4.40 2.23
CA CYS A 36 -7.38 -4.06 1.72
C CYS A 36 -6.70 -2.96 2.56
N LEU A 37 -5.39 -2.86 2.45
CA LEU A 37 -4.60 -1.83 3.13
C LEU A 37 -4.67 -0.53 2.33
N PHE A 38 -4.73 0.62 3.00
CA PHE A 38 -4.66 1.91 2.32
C PHE A 38 -3.29 2.14 1.70
N CYS A 39 -3.29 2.67 0.49
CA CYS A 39 -2.08 3.12 -0.19
C CYS A 39 -1.44 4.27 0.60
N ARG A 40 -0.10 4.25 0.69
CA ARG A 40 0.67 5.40 1.15
C ARG A 40 0.47 6.55 0.18
N ARG A 41 0.21 7.74 0.72
CA ARG A 41 0.25 8.99 -0.05
C ARG A 41 1.59 9.65 0.18
N CYS A 42 2.29 10.01 -0.90
CA CYS A 42 3.53 10.76 -0.80
C CYS A 42 3.21 12.18 -0.35
N LYS A 43 4.05 12.73 0.54
CA LYS A 43 3.93 14.10 1.06
C LYS A 43 4.45 15.11 0.03
N ASP A 44 4.20 16.39 0.26
CA ASP A 44 4.59 17.49 -0.65
C ASP A 44 6.11 17.60 -0.87
N ASP A 45 6.92 17.12 0.07
CA ASP A 45 8.39 17.06 0.03
C ASP A 45 8.91 15.77 -0.62
N GLN A 46 8.01 14.92 -1.12
CA GLN A 46 8.31 13.63 -1.74
C GLN A 46 7.83 13.60 -3.20
N ILE A 47 8.40 12.66 -3.96
CA ILE A 47 7.92 12.24 -5.27
C ILE A 47 7.43 10.80 -5.18
N THR A 48 6.41 10.48 -5.98
CA THR A 48 5.98 9.09 -6.18
C THR A 48 6.92 8.43 -7.18
N LEU A 49 7.70 7.45 -6.73
CA LEU A 49 8.56 6.64 -7.59
C LEU A 49 7.75 5.59 -8.33
N THR A 50 6.91 4.87 -7.59
CA THR A 50 6.00 3.86 -8.15
C THR A 50 4.60 4.13 -7.61
N PRO A 51 3.59 4.16 -8.50
CA PRO A 51 2.22 4.40 -8.08
C PRO A 51 1.69 3.20 -7.29
N CYS A 52 0.71 3.44 -6.44
CA CYS A 52 -0.01 2.36 -5.79
C CYS A 52 -0.83 1.57 -6.83
N THR A 53 -0.80 0.25 -6.72
CA THR A 53 -1.58 -0.68 -7.54
C THR A 53 -2.27 -1.68 -6.63
N LEU A 54 -3.17 -2.52 -7.16
CA LEU A 54 -3.85 -3.54 -6.35
C LEU A 54 -2.89 -4.43 -5.56
N THR A 55 -1.67 -4.69 -6.05
CA THR A 55 -0.70 -5.59 -5.43
C THR A 55 0.55 -4.90 -4.89
N ARG A 56 0.68 -3.58 -5.00
CA ARG A 56 1.88 -2.87 -4.55
C ARG A 56 1.51 -1.53 -3.93
N ASN A 57 2.10 -1.21 -2.79
CA ASN A 57 1.98 0.12 -2.21
C ASN A 57 2.67 1.15 -3.10
N ALA A 58 2.32 2.43 -2.94
CA ALA A 58 3.12 3.50 -3.52
C ALA A 58 4.49 3.58 -2.81
N GLU A 59 5.55 3.73 -3.60
CA GLU A 59 6.89 4.04 -3.09
C GLU A 59 7.15 5.54 -3.25
N CYS A 60 7.57 6.18 -2.16
CA CYS A 60 7.86 7.61 -2.12
C CYS A 60 9.35 7.83 -1.86
N GLN A 61 9.92 8.84 -2.51
CA GLN A 61 11.30 9.29 -2.30
C GLN A 61 11.31 10.79 -2.05
N CYS A 62 12.26 11.27 -1.24
CA CYS A 62 12.46 12.71 -1.07
C CYS A 62 12.81 13.41 -2.38
N GLN A 63 12.29 14.61 -2.57
CA GLN A 63 12.64 15.47 -3.71
C GLN A 63 14.13 15.81 -3.74
N GLN A 64 14.63 16.22 -4.90
CA GLN A 64 16.02 16.65 -5.04
C GLN A 64 16.30 17.85 -4.12
N GLY A 65 17.44 17.81 -3.42
CA GLY A 65 17.78 18.79 -2.38
C GLY A 65 17.21 18.44 -1.00
N TYR A 66 16.56 17.27 -0.85
CA TYR A 66 16.16 16.70 0.42
C TYR A 66 16.69 15.25 0.56
N PHE A 67 16.89 14.80 1.80
CA PHE A 67 17.34 13.45 2.12
C PHE A 67 16.57 12.87 3.32
N CYS A 68 16.53 11.54 3.43
CA CYS A 68 16.04 10.84 4.61
C CYS A 68 17.21 10.16 5.34
N PRO A 69 17.58 10.59 6.56
CA PRO A 69 18.71 10.02 7.28
C PRO A 69 18.53 8.60 7.86
N ALA A 70 17.42 7.89 7.69
CA ALA A 70 17.22 6.51 8.18
C ALA A 70 15.98 5.82 7.59
N GLU A 71 15.86 4.51 7.82
CA GLU A 71 14.62 3.74 7.58
C GLU A 71 13.49 4.21 8.53
N GLY A 72 12.31 4.48 7.97
CA GLY A 72 11.14 4.97 8.73
C GLY A 72 11.00 6.50 8.79
N CYS A 73 11.81 7.22 8.02
CA CYS A 73 11.77 8.68 7.94
C CYS A 73 10.43 9.17 7.37
N GLU A 74 9.61 9.74 8.26
CA GLU A 74 8.31 10.33 7.90
C GLU A 74 8.44 11.71 7.22
N ILE A 75 9.58 12.38 7.36
CA ILE A 75 9.78 13.78 6.92
C ILE A 75 11.13 13.92 6.21
N CYS A 76 11.14 14.44 4.99
CA CYS A 76 12.37 14.68 4.26
C CYS A 76 13.11 15.92 4.81
N GLN A 77 14.41 15.79 5.08
CA GLN A 77 15.24 16.89 5.56
C GLN A 77 15.93 17.59 4.40
N ARG A 78 15.92 18.92 4.39
CA ARG A 78 16.60 19.70 3.36
C ARG A 78 18.13 19.53 3.50
N CYS A 79 18.82 19.32 2.38
CA CYS A 79 20.27 19.32 2.35
C CYS A 79 20.80 20.72 2.74
N SER A 80 21.79 20.75 3.64
CA SER A 80 22.54 21.93 4.05
C SER A 80 23.59 22.33 3.03
#